data_AF-A0AA51HH82-F1
#
_entry.id   AF-A0AA51HH82-F1
#
_cell.length_a   1.000
_cell.length_b   1.000
_cell.length_c   1.000
_cell.angle_alpha   90.00
_cell.angle_beta   90.00
_cell.angle_gamma   90.00
#
_symmetry.space_group_name_H-M   'P 1'
#
loop_
_entity.id
_entity.type
_entity.pdbx_description
1 polymer ?
#
loop_
_entity_poly.entity_id
_entity_poly.type
_entity_poly.pdbx_seq_one_letter_code
_entity_poly.pdbx_strand_id
1 'polypeptide(L)'
;MQINNSGLLFKQYTKQDLYKSDKKQAGNERDNINDSIKDKIADAFDYSEAEEQQLNAGINAKIQSGEKLSPKELLYLRKKNPILYTKMMMMDRKREILKQRLKTCKSKKEVNDVIAGEVGMIGKKDPDKELKLKTILNTEKEFKKTEHYKRLPAAPKEQDNK
;
A
#
# COMPACT_ATOMS: atom_id res chain seq x y z
N MET A 1 8.91 28.88 16.41
CA MET A 1 9.11 28.40 15.03
C MET A 1 7.92 27.53 14.65
N GLN A 2 7.10 27.99 13.71
CA GLN A 2 5.95 27.23 13.20
C GLN A 2 6.46 26.21 12.18
N ILE A 3 6.23 24.92 12.42
CA ILE A 3 6.39 23.87 11.41
C ILE A 3 5.03 23.68 10.75
N ASN A 4 4.74 24.50 9.76
CA ASN A 4 3.62 24.29 8.84
C ASN A 4 4.12 23.40 7.69
N ASN A 5 3.84 22.09 7.75
CA ASN A 5 4.12 21.19 6.63
C ASN A 5 3.12 20.02 6.50
N SER A 6 1.86 20.25 6.86
CA SER A 6 0.83 19.18 6.92
C SER A 6 -0.11 19.14 5.70
N GLY A 7 0.05 20.04 4.73
CA GLY A 7 -0.93 20.25 3.64
C GLY A 7 -0.54 19.77 2.24
N LEU A 8 0.66 19.22 2.03
CA LEU A 8 1.21 19.08 0.68
C LEU A 8 1.01 17.72 -0.01
N LEU A 9 0.82 16.60 0.70
CA LEU A 9 0.72 15.30 0.00
C LEU A 9 -0.68 14.98 -0.54
N PHE A 10 -1.77 15.45 0.09
CA PHE A 10 -3.12 15.22 -0.45
C PHE A 10 -3.34 16.00 -1.75
N LYS A 11 -2.63 17.13 -1.93
CA LYS A 11 -2.62 17.91 -3.17
C LYS A 11 -1.85 17.24 -4.32
N GLN A 12 -0.81 16.43 -4.04
CA GLN A 12 -0.06 15.75 -5.09
C GLN A 12 -0.89 14.66 -5.79
N TYR A 13 -1.89 14.10 -5.12
CA TYR A 13 -2.80 13.12 -5.72
C TYR A 13 -4.08 13.76 -6.28
N THR A 14 -4.00 15.04 -6.71
CA THR A 14 -5.15 15.76 -7.28
C THR A 14 -5.36 15.45 -8.77
N LYS A 15 -6.60 15.69 -9.20
CA LYS A 15 -7.27 15.24 -10.44
C LYS A 15 -6.51 15.32 -11.79
N GLN A 16 -5.36 15.98 -11.89
CA GLN A 16 -4.70 16.25 -13.17
C GLN A 16 -3.88 15.08 -13.75
N ASP A 17 -3.51 14.09 -12.94
CA ASP A 17 -2.84 12.87 -13.43
C ASP A 17 -3.84 11.77 -13.89
N LEU A 18 -5.15 12.06 -13.94
CA LEU A 18 -6.24 11.06 -13.99
C LEU A 18 -6.95 10.88 -15.35
N TYR A 19 -6.42 11.32 -16.48
CA TYR A 19 -7.04 11.02 -17.78
C TYR A 19 -6.07 10.36 -18.75
N LYS A 20 -6.13 9.01 -18.77
CA LYS A 20 -6.18 8.16 -19.98
C LYS A 20 -6.30 6.69 -19.58
N SER A 21 -7.53 6.18 -19.51
CA SER A 21 -7.86 4.77 -19.82
C SER A 21 -9.37 4.55 -19.77
N ASP A 22 -9.99 4.64 -20.95
CA ASP A 22 -11.16 3.95 -21.50
C ASP A 22 -12.36 3.56 -20.60
N LYS A 23 -13.48 4.24 -20.90
CA LYS A 23 -14.84 3.76 -20.67
C LYS A 23 -15.10 2.51 -21.53
N LYS A 24 -15.53 1.40 -20.93
CA LYS A 24 -16.64 0.57 -21.45
C LYS A 24 -17.43 -0.05 -20.28
N GLN A 25 -18.70 0.30 -20.21
CA GLN A 25 -19.72 -0.31 -19.35
C GLN A 25 -20.28 -1.57 -20.00
N ALA A 26 -20.65 -2.55 -19.19
CA ALA A 26 -21.68 -3.55 -19.50
C ALA A 26 -22.40 -3.90 -18.19
N GLY A 27 -23.69 -3.56 -18.10
CA GLY A 27 -24.54 -3.82 -16.95
C GLY A 27 -25.05 -5.26 -16.91
N ASN A 28 -25.51 -5.71 -15.74
CA ASN A 28 -26.42 -6.84 -15.60
C ASN A 28 -27.10 -6.84 -14.22
N GLU A 29 -28.38 -7.20 -14.21
CA GLU A 29 -29.43 -7.04 -13.17
C GLU A 29 -29.21 -7.75 -11.80
N ARG A 30 -27.97 -8.04 -11.41
CA ARG A 30 -27.59 -8.53 -10.06
C ARG A 30 -27.21 -7.42 -9.07
N ASP A 31 -27.31 -6.16 -9.49
CA ASP A 31 -26.81 -5.01 -8.74
C ASP A 31 -27.76 -4.53 -7.62
N ASN A 32 -29.07 -4.79 -7.72
CA ASN A 32 -30.08 -4.18 -6.83
C ASN A 32 -30.05 -4.62 -5.35
N ILE A 33 -29.74 -5.89 -5.03
CA ILE A 33 -29.67 -6.34 -3.62
C ILE A 33 -28.37 -5.83 -2.96
N ASN A 34 -27.30 -5.72 -3.75
CA ASN A 34 -26.00 -5.27 -3.26
C ASN A 34 -25.98 -3.74 -3.09
N ASP A 35 -26.73 -3.00 -3.91
CA ASP A 35 -26.82 -1.55 -3.84
C ASP A 35 -27.63 -1.06 -2.62
N SER A 36 -28.71 -1.74 -2.23
CA SER A 36 -29.43 -1.39 -0.99
C SER A 36 -28.61 -1.62 0.30
N ILE A 37 -27.73 -2.63 0.31
CA ILE A 37 -26.79 -2.86 1.42
C ILE A 37 -25.64 -1.84 1.37
N LYS A 38 -25.13 -1.50 0.18
CA LYS A 38 -24.12 -0.46 0.01
C LYS A 38 -24.63 0.91 0.45
N ASP A 39 -25.86 1.27 0.12
CA ASP A 39 -26.48 2.55 0.46
C ASP A 39 -26.74 2.67 1.96
N LYS A 40 -27.24 1.61 2.61
CA LYS A 40 -27.41 1.57 4.07
C LYS A 40 -26.09 1.61 4.86
N ILE A 41 -24.99 1.11 4.28
CA ILE A 41 -23.64 1.24 4.85
C ILE A 41 -23.03 2.62 4.51
N ALA A 42 -23.39 3.21 3.37
CA ALA A 42 -22.91 4.52 2.94
C ALA A 42 -23.46 5.66 3.80
N ASP A 43 -24.69 5.51 4.32
CA ASP A 43 -25.35 6.46 5.24
C ASP A 43 -24.87 6.37 6.70
N ALA A 44 -24.10 5.34 7.08
CA ALA A 44 -23.68 5.13 8.47
C ALA A 44 -22.40 5.89 8.89
N PHE A 45 -21.81 6.71 8.01
CA PHE A 45 -20.52 7.37 8.25
C PHE A 45 -20.50 8.81 7.73
N ASP A 46 -21.33 9.67 8.32
CA ASP A 46 -21.08 11.11 8.30
C ASP A 46 -20.02 11.42 9.35
N TYR A 47 -18.76 11.46 8.91
CA TYR A 47 -17.65 11.89 9.74
C TYR A 47 -17.74 13.40 9.95
N SER A 48 -17.54 13.83 11.20
CA SER A 48 -17.34 15.26 11.47
C SER A 48 -16.09 15.78 10.76
N GLU A 49 -16.00 17.09 10.53
CA GLU A 49 -14.82 17.70 9.91
C GLU A 49 -13.53 17.35 10.68
N ALA A 50 -13.59 17.35 12.01
CA ALA A 50 -12.46 16.96 12.86
C ALA A 50 -12.04 15.50 12.65
N GLU A 51 -12.99 14.57 12.51
CA GLU A 51 -12.70 13.16 12.24
C GLU A 51 -12.13 12.95 10.84
N GLU A 52 -12.65 13.64 9.83
CA GLU A 52 -12.09 13.58 8.48
C GLU A 52 -10.64 14.09 8.46
N GLN A 53 -10.35 15.19 9.15
CA GLN A 53 -8.99 15.71 9.27
C GLN A 53 -8.05 14.70 9.94
N GLN A 54 -8.49 14.06 11.03
CA GLN A 54 -7.70 13.04 11.72
C GLN A 54 -7.46 11.81 10.84
N LEU A 55 -8.49 11.32 10.14
CA LEU A 55 -8.38 10.20 9.21
C LEU A 55 -7.42 10.51 8.06
N ASN A 56 -7.55 11.68 7.44
CA ASN A 56 -6.66 12.11 6.36
C ASN A 56 -5.20 12.20 6.84
N ALA A 57 -4.96 12.75 8.03
CA ALA A 57 -3.63 12.84 8.62
C ALA A 57 -3.02 11.44 8.88
N GLY A 58 -3.81 10.53 9.46
CA GLY A 58 -3.41 9.14 9.70
C GLY A 58 -3.08 8.38 8.40
N ILE A 59 -3.94 8.51 7.39
CA ILE A 59 -3.74 7.93 6.06
C ILE A 59 -2.44 8.44 5.44
N ASN A 60 -2.21 9.76 5.46
CA ASN A 60 -1.02 10.36 4.88
C ASN A 60 0.25 9.89 5.59
N ALA A 61 0.25 9.83 6.93
CA ALA A 61 1.39 9.34 7.69
C ALA A 61 1.71 7.87 7.35
N LYS A 62 0.69 7.03 7.17
CA LYS A 62 0.86 5.63 6.77
C LYS A 62 1.33 5.47 5.33
N ILE A 63 0.84 6.29 4.41
CA ILE A 63 1.33 6.31 3.03
C ILE A 63 2.82 6.69 2.98
N GLN A 64 3.21 7.74 3.71
CA GLN A 64 4.61 8.21 3.76
C GLN A 64 5.57 7.19 4.37
N SER A 65 5.13 6.49 5.42
CA SER A 65 5.89 5.42 6.07
C SER A 65 5.80 4.09 5.34
N GLY A 66 4.92 3.98 4.34
CA GLY A 66 4.62 2.76 3.62
C GLY A 66 3.98 1.70 4.51
N GLU A 67 3.20 2.06 5.52
CA GLU A 67 2.45 1.15 6.39
C GLU A 67 1.11 0.71 5.76
N LYS A 68 0.50 -0.34 6.34
CA LYS A 68 -0.85 -0.76 5.95
C LYS A 68 -1.88 0.21 6.53
N LEU A 69 -2.92 0.49 5.76
CA LEU A 69 -4.07 1.21 6.28
C LEU A 69 -4.94 0.27 7.13
N SER A 70 -5.57 0.85 8.14
CA SER A 70 -6.58 0.18 8.95
C SER A 70 -7.88 0.00 8.16
N PRO A 71 -8.76 -0.92 8.57
CA PRO A 71 -10.07 -1.09 7.93
C PRO A 71 -10.90 0.20 7.88
N LYS A 72 -10.87 1.01 8.95
CA LYS A 72 -11.58 2.30 9.00
C LYS A 72 -11.07 3.27 7.94
N GLU A 73 -9.75 3.42 7.83
CA GLU A 73 -9.10 4.28 6.83
C GLU A 73 -9.36 3.81 5.39
N LEU A 74 -9.35 2.49 5.16
CA LEU A 74 -9.69 1.91 3.86
C LEU A 74 -11.15 2.17 3.47
N LEU A 75 -12.09 2.00 4.41
CA LEU A 75 -13.51 2.30 4.17
C LEU A 75 -13.72 3.78 3.85
N TYR A 76 -13.05 4.67 4.59
CA TYR A 76 -13.07 6.10 4.32
C TYR A 76 -12.52 6.42 2.91
N LEU A 77 -11.37 5.85 2.53
CA LEU A 77 -10.81 6.02 1.19
C LEU A 77 -11.72 5.47 0.09
N ARG A 78 -12.39 4.34 0.32
CA ARG A 78 -13.31 3.75 -0.66
C ARG A 78 -14.42 4.72 -1.07
N LYS A 79 -14.91 5.54 -0.13
CA LYS A 79 -15.96 6.56 -0.37
C LYS A 79 -15.37 7.85 -0.94
N LYS A 80 -14.26 8.36 -0.37
CA LYS A 80 -13.74 9.72 -0.68
C LYS A 80 -12.67 9.74 -1.79
N ASN A 81 -11.92 8.67 -1.96
CA ASN A 81 -10.85 8.55 -2.97
C ASN A 81 -10.68 7.08 -3.43
N PRO A 82 -11.59 6.57 -4.28
CA PRO A 82 -11.61 5.15 -4.69
C PRO A 82 -10.36 4.71 -5.46
N ILE A 83 -9.67 5.65 -6.11
CA ILE A 83 -8.42 5.38 -6.84
C ILE A 83 -7.29 5.10 -5.85
N LEU A 84 -7.12 5.97 -4.84
CA LEU A 84 -6.14 5.74 -3.80
C LEU A 84 -6.44 4.45 -3.01
N TYR A 85 -7.71 4.17 -2.73
CA TYR A 85 -8.12 2.88 -2.16
C TYR A 85 -7.61 1.69 -2.98
N THR A 86 -7.84 1.71 -4.30
CA THR A 86 -7.38 0.63 -5.20
C THR A 86 -5.87 0.49 -5.17
N LYS A 87 -5.12 1.60 -5.21
CA LYS A 87 -3.65 1.60 -5.09
C LYS A 87 -3.19 0.98 -3.77
N MET A 88 -3.83 1.31 -2.65
CA MET A 88 -3.49 0.73 -1.35
C MET A 88 -3.75 -0.77 -1.29
N MET A 89 -4.86 -1.24 -1.89
CA MET A 89 -5.13 -2.68 -2.01
C MET A 89 -4.08 -3.40 -2.86
N MET A 90 -3.60 -2.77 -3.93
CA MET A 90 -2.50 -3.30 -4.74
C MET A 90 -1.19 -3.38 -3.93
N MET A 91 -0.91 -2.37 -3.11
CA MET A 91 0.28 -2.36 -2.23
C MET A 91 0.19 -3.44 -1.17
N ASP A 92 -0.98 -3.70 -0.59
CA ASP A 92 -1.18 -4.81 0.34
C ASP A 92 -0.92 -6.17 -0.30
N ARG A 93 -1.39 -6.40 -1.54
CA ARG A 93 -1.07 -7.61 -2.30
C ARG A 93 0.43 -7.72 -2.56
N LYS A 94 1.08 -6.64 -3.01
CA LYS A 94 2.54 -6.62 -3.24
C LYS A 94 3.30 -6.95 -1.96
N ARG A 95 2.82 -6.45 -0.81
CA ARG A 95 3.37 -6.74 0.51
C ARG A 95 3.34 -8.23 0.82
N GLU A 96 2.20 -8.87 0.62
CA GLU A 96 2.05 -10.30 0.92
C GLU A 96 2.88 -11.17 -0.02
N ILE A 97 2.90 -10.85 -1.32
CA ILE A 97 3.77 -11.54 -2.28
C ILE A 97 5.24 -11.42 -1.86
N LEU A 98 5.69 -10.21 -1.54
CA LEU A 98 7.06 -9.96 -1.12
C LEU A 98 7.38 -10.71 0.18
N LYS A 99 6.49 -10.69 1.18
CA LYS A 99 6.68 -11.46 2.43
C LYS A 99 6.82 -12.96 2.17
N GLN A 100 6.02 -13.54 1.27
CA GLN A 100 6.15 -14.96 0.95
C GLN A 100 7.50 -15.25 0.27
N ARG A 101 7.92 -14.38 -0.65
CA ARG A 101 9.24 -14.48 -1.30
C ARG A 101 10.40 -14.34 -0.30
N LEU A 102 10.27 -13.45 0.68
CA LEU A 102 11.30 -13.27 1.72
C LEU A 102 11.42 -14.49 2.63
N LYS A 103 10.32 -15.19 2.93
CA LYS A 103 10.33 -16.42 3.75
C LYS A 103 11.06 -17.60 3.09
N THR A 104 11.23 -17.59 1.77
CA THR A 104 11.98 -18.63 1.06
C THR A 104 13.48 -18.37 1.05
N CYS A 105 13.92 -17.17 1.45
CA CYS A 105 15.33 -16.80 1.46
C CYS A 105 16.09 -17.60 2.53
N LYS A 106 17.27 -18.10 2.18
CA LYS A 106 18.13 -18.93 3.03
C LYS A 106 19.26 -18.16 3.68
N SER A 107 19.46 -16.89 3.32
CA SER A 107 20.50 -16.02 3.88
C SER A 107 20.09 -14.56 3.92
N LYS A 108 20.77 -13.78 4.77
CA LYS A 108 20.59 -12.32 4.84
C LYS A 108 21.00 -11.64 3.52
N LYS A 109 22.02 -12.17 2.84
CA LYS A 109 22.42 -11.72 1.49
C LYS A 109 21.27 -11.89 0.49
N GLU A 110 20.66 -13.07 0.43
CA GLU A 110 19.54 -13.34 -0.48
C GLU A 110 18.33 -12.44 -0.22
N VAL A 111 18.04 -12.15 1.06
CA VAL A 111 17.02 -11.14 1.41
C VAL A 111 17.35 -9.78 0.79
N ASN A 112 18.58 -9.30 0.96
CA ASN A 112 19.00 -8.02 0.38
C ASN A 112 18.93 -8.03 -1.16
N ASP A 113 19.33 -9.14 -1.79
CA ASP A 113 19.28 -9.30 -3.25
C ASP A 113 17.83 -9.26 -3.78
N VAL A 114 16.90 -9.93 -3.09
CA VAL A 114 15.46 -9.87 -3.41
C VAL A 114 14.92 -8.45 -3.28
N ILE A 115 15.25 -7.74 -2.20
CA ILE A 115 14.82 -6.35 -1.99
C ILE A 115 15.40 -5.43 -3.06
N ALA A 116 16.69 -5.55 -3.37
CA ALA A 116 17.35 -4.76 -4.40
C ALA A 116 16.71 -5.00 -5.78
N GLY A 117 16.36 -6.25 -6.10
CA GLY A 117 15.61 -6.59 -7.31
C GLY A 117 14.24 -5.92 -7.36
N GLU A 118 13.46 -6.00 -6.29
CA GLU A 118 12.13 -5.36 -6.22
C GLU A 118 12.20 -3.83 -6.36
N VAL A 119 13.20 -3.19 -5.75
CA VAL A 119 13.44 -1.74 -5.88
C VAL A 119 13.88 -1.39 -7.30
N GLY A 120 14.77 -2.19 -7.90
CA GLY A 120 15.26 -2.00 -9.27
C GLY A 120 14.17 -2.14 -10.33
N MET A 121 13.13 -2.95 -10.07
CA MET A 121 11.96 -3.09 -10.94
C MET A 121 11.04 -1.86 -10.94
N ILE A 122 11.19 -0.93 -10.01
CA ILE A 122 10.37 0.29 -9.99
C ILE A 122 10.87 1.25 -11.07
N GLY A 123 10.02 1.48 -12.08
CA GLY A 123 10.33 2.41 -13.16
C GLY A 123 10.61 3.83 -12.66
N LYS A 124 11.62 4.49 -13.21
CA LYS A 124 11.98 5.88 -12.83
C LYS A 124 10.85 6.88 -13.08
N LYS A 125 10.00 6.61 -14.10
CA LYS A 125 8.85 7.43 -14.52
C LYS A 125 7.51 6.92 -13.97
N ASP A 126 7.54 5.96 -13.04
CA ASP A 126 6.33 5.40 -12.45
C ASP A 126 5.69 6.46 -11.53
N PRO A 127 4.42 6.86 -11.75
CA PRO A 127 3.75 7.86 -10.90
C PRO A 127 3.61 7.39 -9.45
N ASP A 128 3.59 6.08 -9.21
CA ASP A 128 3.50 5.49 -7.87
C ASP A 128 4.85 5.03 -7.33
N LYS A 129 5.96 5.49 -7.93
CA LYS A 129 7.34 5.09 -7.56
C LYS A 129 7.57 5.20 -6.06
N GLU A 130 7.25 6.34 -5.47
CA GLU A 130 7.49 6.58 -4.06
C GLU A 130 6.65 5.64 -3.19
N LEU A 131 5.35 5.50 -3.47
CA LEU A 131 4.46 4.59 -2.75
C LEU A 131 4.95 3.14 -2.81
N LYS A 132 5.35 2.67 -3.99
CA LYS A 132 5.91 1.31 -4.19
C LYS A 132 7.21 1.12 -3.40
N LEU A 133 8.10 2.12 -3.46
CA LEU A 133 9.38 2.09 -2.74
C LEU A 133 9.15 2.03 -1.23
N LYS A 134 8.31 2.91 -0.67
CA LYS A 134 7.98 2.92 0.76
C LYS A 134 7.35 1.59 1.19
N THR A 135 6.48 1.01 0.35
CA THR A 135 5.87 -0.30 0.62
C THR A 135 6.93 -1.40 0.71
N ILE A 136 7.88 -1.46 -0.23
CA ILE A 136 8.96 -2.45 -0.22
C ILE A 136 9.86 -2.27 1.02
N LEU A 137 10.32 -1.05 1.28
CA LEU A 137 11.21 -0.76 2.41
C LEU A 137 10.55 -1.03 3.76
N ASN A 138 9.27 -0.69 3.92
CA ASN A 138 8.52 -1.01 5.14
C ASN A 138 8.35 -2.53 5.29
N THR A 139 8.10 -3.25 4.19
CA THR A 139 7.99 -4.72 4.22
C THR A 139 9.30 -5.38 4.64
N GLU A 140 10.41 -4.91 4.09
CA GLU A 140 11.75 -5.35 4.50
C GLU A 140 11.97 -5.07 5.98
N LYS A 141 11.69 -3.84 6.44
CA LYS A 141 11.82 -3.44 7.85
C LYS A 141 11.03 -4.37 8.78
N GLU A 142 9.78 -4.66 8.45
CA GLU A 142 8.95 -5.59 9.24
C GLU A 142 9.47 -7.02 9.16
N PHE A 143 9.91 -7.49 7.99
CA PHE A 143 10.49 -8.82 7.85
C PHE A 143 11.77 -9.00 8.66
N LYS A 144 12.64 -7.98 8.69
CA LYS A 144 13.89 -7.98 9.48
C LYS A 144 13.67 -8.09 10.98
N LYS A 145 12.48 -7.75 11.49
CA LYS A 145 12.11 -7.94 12.90
C LYS A 145 11.71 -9.39 13.23
N THR A 146 11.41 -10.22 12.25
CA THR A 146 10.92 -11.59 12.46
C THR A 146 12.01 -12.53 12.97
N GLU A 147 11.61 -13.53 13.77
CA GLU A 147 12.51 -14.60 14.24
C GLU A 147 13.07 -15.45 13.09
N HIS A 148 12.37 -15.51 11.96
CA HIS A 148 12.89 -16.16 10.77
C HIS A 148 14.13 -15.43 10.25
N TYR A 149 14.06 -14.11 10.04
CA TYR A 149 15.21 -13.32 9.56
C TYR A 149 16.39 -13.37 10.53
N LYS A 150 16.13 -13.28 11.85
CA LYS A 150 17.19 -13.30 12.87
C LYS A 150 18.02 -14.60 12.83
N ARG A 151 17.40 -15.72 12.49
CA ARG A 151 18.04 -17.04 12.37
C ARG A 151 18.77 -17.27 11.04
N LEU A 152 18.59 -16.40 10.04
CA LEU A 152 19.26 -16.56 8.76
C LEU A 152 20.79 -16.35 8.90
N PRO A 153 21.61 -17.21 8.27
CA PRO A 153 23.05 -16.98 8.18
C PRO A 153 23.34 -15.73 7.33
N ALA A 154 24.53 -15.16 7.50
CA ALA A 154 24.96 -13.98 6.74
C ALA A 154 25.02 -14.25 5.23
N ALA A 155 25.63 -15.38 4.85
CA ALA A 155 25.73 -15.86 3.47
C ALA A 155 25.06 -17.23 3.31
N PRO A 156 24.68 -17.63 2.08
CA PRO A 156 24.23 -19.00 1.83
C PRO A 156 25.33 -19.97 2.28
N LYS A 157 24.94 -21.05 2.95
CA LYS A 157 25.87 -22.18 3.11
C LYS A 157 26.09 -22.74 1.70
N GLU A 158 27.35 -22.83 1.27
CA GLU A 158 27.69 -23.60 0.07
C GLU A 158 27.02 -24.96 0.25
N GLN A 159 26.09 -25.29 -0.65
CA GLN A 159 25.61 -26.65 -0.72
C GLN A 159 26.80 -27.43 -1.24
N ASP A 160 27.44 -28.20 -0.37
CA ASP A 160 28.38 -29.24 -0.76
C ASP A 160 27.63 -30.17 -1.73
N ASN A 161 27.77 -29.90 -3.03
CA ASN A 161 27.34 -30.81 -4.08
C ASN A 161 28.28 -32.01 -3.99
N LYS A 162 27.81 -33.06 -3.29
CA LYS A 162 28.34 -34.43 -3.42
C LYS A 162 27.73 -35.11 -4.63
#